data_AF-A5D0A3-F1
#
_entry.id   AF-A5D0A3-F1
#
_cell.length_a   1.000
_cell.length_b   1.000
_cell.length_c   1.000
_cell.angle_alpha   90.00
_cell.angle_beta   90.00
_cell.angle_gamma   90.00
#
_symmetry.space_group_name_H-M   'P 1'
#
loop_
_entity.id
_entity.type
_entity.pdbx_description
1 polymer ?
#
loop_
_entity_poly.entity_id
_entity_poly.type
_entity_poly.pdbx_seq_one_letter_code
_entity_poly.pdbx_strand_id
1 'polypeptide(L)'
;MNWTSSSGLITKNSRGVWNSYAAGLPRKADLGRRLAAMPKRRRIGFTMDRHTEDNIKTQGLKIALCGGMRSGKDTVAAYLCEKYGFTRFAFGDGIREVCRILYPDLVAQGKPRKLFQDIGQLLRQYDPDVWVKYVLHQMDETKPVWDNAVITDLRQPNEYTALKNKGFYIVRVNADDYVCYQRMLAAGDHFTQAEVDHVTESHHRYYRVDFDLYNNSTIGELYRQVDQMVRMLGGWTWGV
;
A
#
# COMPACT_ATOMS: atom_id res chain seq x y z
N MET A 1 22.92 29.58 32.06
CA MET A 1 24.06 30.11 31.28
C MET A 1 24.38 29.11 30.15
N ASN A 2 24.17 29.56 28.90
CA ASN A 2 24.65 29.13 27.55
C ASN A 2 25.09 27.67 27.19
N TRP A 3 24.27 27.01 26.35
CA TRP A 3 24.43 26.51 24.95
C TRP A 3 25.67 25.76 24.34
N THR A 4 25.33 24.84 23.40
CA THR A 4 26.05 24.25 22.20
C THR A 4 27.24 23.29 22.39
N SER A 5 27.56 22.28 21.55
CA SER A 5 26.98 21.65 20.35
C SER A 5 27.78 20.38 19.96
N SER A 6 27.15 19.50 19.18
CA SER A 6 27.68 18.28 18.54
C SER A 6 28.78 18.55 17.48
N SER A 7 29.85 17.75 17.50
CA SER A 7 30.96 17.67 16.51
C SER A 7 31.03 16.23 15.98
N GLY A 8 31.04 15.88 14.70
CA GLY A 8 31.76 16.48 13.56
C GLY A 8 32.93 15.54 13.20
N LEU A 9 32.76 14.65 12.21
CA LEU A 9 33.77 13.67 11.76
C LEU A 9 34.99 14.39 11.15
N ILE A 10 36.20 14.04 11.61
CA ILE A 10 37.49 14.57 11.13
C ILE A 10 38.24 13.46 10.38
N THR A 11 38.71 13.72 9.16
CA THR A 11 39.66 12.84 8.44
C THR A 11 40.88 13.63 7.93
N LYS A 12 42.03 12.97 7.90
CA LYS A 12 43.37 13.57 7.67
C LYS A 12 43.86 13.24 6.25
N ASN A 13 44.41 14.21 5.52
CA ASN A 13 45.05 13.96 4.21
C ASN A 13 46.57 13.81 4.31
N SER A 14 47.18 13.28 3.25
CA SER A 14 48.58 12.82 3.15
C SER A 14 49.67 13.91 3.25
N ARG A 15 49.30 15.16 3.58
CA ARG A 15 50.27 16.25 3.82
C ARG A 15 50.15 16.87 5.23
N GLY A 16 49.41 16.24 6.14
CA GLY A 16 49.44 16.61 7.57
C GLY A 16 48.74 17.93 7.94
N VAL A 17 47.91 18.49 7.05
CA VAL A 17 47.16 19.72 7.31
C VAL A 17 45.74 19.37 7.80
N TRP A 18 45.29 20.00 8.88
CA TRP A 18 43.94 19.86 9.43
C TRP A 18 42.97 20.79 8.70
N ASN A 19 41.88 20.26 8.11
CA ASN A 19 40.80 21.05 7.51
C ASN A 19 39.51 20.89 8.33
N SER A 20 39.04 21.98 8.94
CA SER A 20 37.71 22.04 9.57
C SER A 20 36.69 22.62 8.58
N TYR A 21 35.69 21.84 8.17
CA TYR A 21 34.55 22.35 7.40
C TYR A 21 33.52 22.96 8.35
N ALA A 22 33.68 24.24 8.66
CA ALA A 22 32.62 25.07 9.23
C ALA A 22 32.06 25.99 8.12
N ALA A 23 31.04 25.52 7.40
CA ALA A 23 30.33 26.36 6.44
C ALA A 23 29.42 27.34 7.22
N GLY A 24 29.84 28.61 7.27
CA GLY A 24 29.16 29.68 8.00
C GLY A 24 27.78 30.04 7.43
N LEU A 25 26.84 30.31 8.34
CA LEU A 25 25.59 31.00 8.01
C LEU A 25 25.88 32.48 7.71
N PRO A 26 25.30 33.07 6.66
CA PRO A 26 25.54 34.47 6.31
C PRO A 26 24.90 35.44 7.32
N ARG A 27 25.59 36.56 7.59
CA ARG A 27 25.15 37.61 8.52
C ARG A 27 23.91 38.35 7.96
N LYS A 28 23.02 38.78 8.86
CA LYS A 28 21.72 39.45 8.58
C LYS A 28 21.76 40.67 7.65
N ALA A 29 22.93 41.27 7.39
CA ALA A 29 23.07 42.43 6.50
C ALA A 29 23.12 42.09 4.99
N ASP A 30 23.38 40.82 4.62
CA ASP A 30 23.43 40.39 3.21
C ASP A 30 22.06 39.98 2.63
N LEU A 31 21.02 39.89 3.45
CA LEU A 31 19.67 39.54 3.00
C LEU A 31 18.95 40.71 2.29
N GLY A 32 19.31 41.96 2.63
CA GLY A 32 18.59 43.15 2.16
C GLY A 32 18.85 43.53 0.70
N ARG A 33 20.04 43.25 0.15
CA ARG A 33 20.41 43.68 -1.21
C ARG A 33 20.13 42.65 -2.30
N ARG A 34 19.85 41.38 -1.97
CA ARG A 34 19.48 40.34 -2.96
C ARG A 34 17.97 40.25 -3.24
N LEU A 35 17.13 41.01 -2.52
CA LEU A 35 15.68 41.05 -2.75
C LEU A 35 15.24 42.04 -3.85
N ALA A 36 16.10 42.97 -4.27
CA ALA A 36 15.74 44.03 -5.23
C ALA A 36 16.06 43.71 -6.71
N ALA A 37 16.66 42.55 -7.00
CA ALA A 37 17.00 42.12 -8.37
C ALA A 37 16.38 40.77 -8.77
N MET A 38 15.29 40.36 -8.11
CA MET A 38 14.53 39.19 -8.55
C MET A 38 13.57 39.59 -9.69
N PRO A 39 13.52 38.84 -10.81
CA PRO A 39 12.53 39.08 -11.85
C PRO A 39 11.13 38.93 -11.23
N LYS A 40 10.26 39.91 -11.50
CA LYS A 40 8.85 39.90 -11.06
C LYS A 40 8.26 38.52 -11.34
N ARG A 41 7.72 37.87 -10.29
CA ARG A 41 7.04 36.56 -10.37
C ARG A 41 6.10 36.57 -11.57
N ARG A 42 6.45 35.86 -12.65
CA ARG A 42 5.46 35.46 -13.64
C ARG A 42 4.47 34.59 -12.87
N ARG A 43 3.20 34.97 -12.88
CA ARG A 43 2.11 34.01 -12.61
C ARG A 43 2.32 32.89 -13.63
N ILE A 44 2.94 31.80 -13.19
CA ILE A 44 2.88 30.55 -13.94
C ILE A 44 1.46 30.08 -13.69
N GLY A 45 0.52 30.54 -14.52
CA GLY A 45 -0.75 29.86 -14.64
C GLY A 45 -0.41 28.46 -15.10
N PHE A 46 -0.49 27.49 -14.20
CA PHE A 46 -0.49 26.09 -14.59
C PHE A 46 -1.88 25.85 -15.16
N THR A 47 -2.13 26.29 -16.40
CA THR A 47 -3.26 25.81 -17.17
C THR A 47 -2.97 24.36 -17.48
N MET A 48 -3.53 23.45 -16.68
CA MET A 48 -3.67 22.06 -17.07
C MET A 48 -4.45 22.04 -18.39
N ASP A 49 -3.88 21.38 -19.40
CA ASP A 49 -4.58 21.17 -20.66
C ASP A 49 -5.75 20.22 -20.42
N ARG A 50 -6.87 20.39 -21.13
CA ARG A 50 -8.04 19.49 -21.06
C ARG A 50 -7.62 18.04 -21.27
N HIS A 51 -6.60 17.79 -22.10
CA HIS A 51 -6.02 16.46 -22.28
C HIS A 51 -5.37 15.86 -21.02
N THR A 52 -4.81 16.66 -20.10
CA THR A 52 -4.25 16.18 -18.82
C THR A 52 -5.33 15.97 -17.76
N GLU A 53 -6.39 16.78 -17.77
CA GLU A 53 -7.59 16.56 -16.93
C GLU A 53 -8.36 15.31 -17.38
N ASP A 54 -8.48 15.09 -18.69
CA ASP A 54 -9.09 13.88 -19.25
C ASP A 54 -8.22 12.64 -19.00
N ASN A 55 -6.88 12.75 -19.03
CA ASN A 55 -5.98 11.62 -18.74
C ASN A 55 -6.03 11.10 -17.28
N ILE A 56 -6.47 11.94 -16.33
CA ILE A 56 -6.67 11.52 -14.93
C ILE A 56 -8.03 10.80 -14.79
N LYS A 57 -9.00 11.11 -15.66
CA LYS A 57 -10.34 10.50 -15.67
C LYS A 57 -10.44 9.17 -16.42
N THR A 58 -9.37 8.75 -17.10
CA THR A 58 -9.37 7.60 -18.02
C THR A 58 -8.67 6.35 -17.48
N GLN A 59 -8.00 6.39 -16.32
CA GLN A 59 -7.43 5.18 -15.71
C GLN A 59 -8.41 4.55 -14.70
N GLY A 60 -8.65 3.25 -14.84
CA GLY A 60 -9.45 2.48 -13.88
C GLY A 60 -8.94 2.61 -12.44
N LEU A 61 -9.87 2.49 -11.49
CA LEU A 61 -9.56 2.59 -10.07
C LEU A 61 -8.68 1.41 -9.62
N LYS A 62 -7.59 1.70 -8.92
CA LYS A 62 -6.68 0.70 -8.36
C LYS A 62 -6.76 0.74 -6.84
N ILE A 63 -7.26 -0.33 -6.24
CA ILE A 63 -7.46 -0.47 -4.80
C ILE A 63 -6.58 -1.59 -4.26
N ALA A 64 -5.95 -1.36 -3.12
CA ALA A 64 -5.23 -2.39 -2.38
C ALA A 64 -5.86 -2.53 -0.99
N LEU A 65 -6.32 -3.74 -0.67
CA LEU A 65 -6.96 -4.05 0.60
C LEU A 65 -5.93 -4.56 1.61
N CYS A 66 -5.95 -3.98 2.80
CA CYS A 66 -5.19 -4.45 3.97
C CYS A 66 -6.10 -4.57 5.20
N GLY A 67 -5.64 -5.23 6.26
CA GLY A 67 -6.45 -5.50 7.47
C GLY A 67 -6.24 -6.89 8.05
N GLY A 68 -6.77 -7.11 9.26
CA GLY A 68 -6.64 -8.35 10.02
C GLY A 68 -7.36 -9.55 9.40
N MET A 69 -7.00 -10.75 9.83
CA MET A 69 -7.72 -11.97 9.44
C MET A 69 -9.17 -11.89 9.94
N ARG A 70 -10.14 -12.38 9.15
CA ARG A 70 -11.59 -12.29 9.44
C ARG A 70 -12.16 -10.87 9.63
N SER A 71 -11.44 -9.82 9.22
CA SER A 71 -11.97 -8.46 9.23
C SER A 71 -13.00 -8.19 8.12
N GLY A 72 -13.08 -9.03 7.09
CA GLY A 72 -14.02 -8.89 5.97
C GLY A 72 -13.41 -8.38 4.67
N LYS A 73 -12.07 -8.33 4.55
CA LYS A 73 -11.38 -7.96 3.30
C LYS A 73 -11.85 -8.75 2.08
N ASP A 74 -11.94 -10.08 2.20
CA ASP A 74 -12.36 -10.92 1.08
C ASP A 74 -13.80 -10.60 0.65
N THR A 75 -14.65 -10.23 1.61
CA THR A 75 -16.02 -9.79 1.33
C THR A 75 -16.05 -8.44 0.61
N VAL A 76 -15.22 -7.48 1.03
CA VAL A 76 -15.07 -6.20 0.31
C VAL A 76 -14.54 -6.41 -1.11
N ALA A 77 -13.54 -7.29 -1.28
CA ALA A 77 -13.00 -7.63 -2.59
C ALA A 77 -14.07 -8.22 -3.51
N ALA A 78 -14.82 -9.22 -3.02
CA ALA A 78 -15.91 -9.83 -3.77
C ALA A 78 -16.95 -8.79 -4.19
N TYR A 79 -17.35 -7.91 -3.27
CA TYR A 79 -18.32 -6.87 -3.56
C TYR A 79 -17.84 -5.86 -4.62
N LEU A 80 -16.56 -5.47 -4.58
CA LEU A 80 -15.95 -4.63 -5.61
C LEU A 80 -15.96 -5.31 -6.98
N CYS A 81 -15.66 -6.62 -7.04
CA CYS A 81 -15.70 -7.39 -8.28
C CYS A 81 -17.13 -7.49 -8.82
N GLU A 82 -18.08 -7.94 -7.99
CA GLU A 82 -19.46 -8.23 -8.39
C GLU A 82 -20.23 -6.97 -8.80
N LYS A 83 -20.10 -5.88 -8.04
CA LYS A 83 -20.90 -4.66 -8.26
C LYS A 83 -20.20 -3.63 -9.15
N TYR A 84 -18.88 -3.53 -9.07
CA TYR A 84 -18.11 -2.45 -9.70
C TYR A 84 -17.15 -2.96 -10.79
N GLY A 85 -17.20 -4.24 -11.12
CA GLY A 85 -16.41 -4.82 -12.22
C GLY A 85 -14.90 -4.78 -11.97
N PHE A 86 -14.46 -4.81 -10.72
CA PHE A 86 -13.03 -4.88 -10.41
C PHE A 86 -12.45 -6.24 -10.77
N THR A 87 -11.27 -6.24 -11.38
CA THR A 87 -10.46 -7.44 -11.57
C THR A 87 -9.63 -7.70 -10.31
N ARG A 88 -9.74 -8.93 -9.79
CA ARG A 88 -9.06 -9.33 -8.55
C ARG A 88 -7.65 -9.84 -8.82
N PHE A 89 -6.70 -9.34 -8.04
CA PHE A 89 -5.33 -9.83 -7.97
C PHE A 89 -4.91 -10.10 -6.52
N ALA A 90 -3.91 -10.94 -6.32
CA ALA A 90 -3.30 -11.17 -5.01
C ALA A 90 -1.81 -11.55 -5.15
N PHE A 91 -0.98 -11.09 -4.23
CA PHE A 91 0.44 -11.48 -4.17
C PHE A 91 0.59 -13.00 -3.98
N GLY A 92 -0.33 -13.61 -3.23
CA GLY A 92 -0.36 -15.06 -3.06
C GLY A 92 -0.74 -15.86 -4.31
N ASP A 93 -1.20 -15.24 -5.40
CA ASP A 93 -1.58 -15.99 -6.61
C ASP A 93 -0.38 -16.65 -7.28
N GLY A 94 0.77 -15.96 -7.36
CA GLY A 94 2.00 -16.54 -7.87
C GLY A 94 2.52 -17.69 -7.00
N ILE A 95 2.40 -17.57 -5.68
CA ILE A 95 2.74 -18.67 -4.75
C ILE A 95 1.88 -19.90 -5.05
N ARG A 96 0.57 -19.70 -5.20
CA ARG A 96 -0.37 -20.79 -5.51
C ARG A 96 -0.08 -21.42 -6.86
N GLU A 97 0.30 -20.63 -7.86
CA GLU A 97 0.64 -21.13 -9.18
C GLU A 97 1.90 -22.01 -9.14
N VAL A 98 2.99 -21.52 -8.52
CA VAL A 98 4.22 -22.30 -8.35
C VAL A 98 3.94 -23.61 -7.61
N CYS A 99 3.21 -23.55 -6.49
CA CYS A 99 2.88 -24.75 -5.72
C CYS A 99 1.96 -25.71 -6.48
N ARG A 100 1.04 -25.21 -7.33
CA ARG A 100 0.17 -26.06 -8.16
C ARG A 100 0.98 -26.82 -9.22
N ILE A 101 2.00 -26.18 -9.79
CA ILE A 101 2.88 -26.81 -10.78
C ILE A 101 3.77 -27.88 -10.13
N LEU A 102 4.37 -27.57 -8.97
CA LEU A 102 5.37 -28.43 -8.34
C LEU A 102 4.77 -29.50 -7.40
N TYR A 103 3.62 -29.23 -6.80
CA TYR A 103 2.97 -30.09 -5.81
C TYR A 103 1.46 -30.24 -6.07
N PRO A 104 1.04 -30.65 -7.29
CA PRO A 104 -0.37 -30.69 -7.68
C PRO A 104 -1.23 -31.54 -6.72
N ASP A 105 -0.73 -32.69 -6.27
CA ASP A 105 -1.48 -33.59 -5.38
C ASP A 105 -1.76 -32.96 -4.00
N LEU A 106 -0.77 -32.26 -3.43
CA LEU A 106 -0.92 -31.58 -2.14
C LEU A 106 -1.90 -30.40 -2.25
N VAL A 107 -1.88 -29.68 -3.38
CA VAL A 107 -2.81 -28.57 -3.63
C VAL A 107 -4.23 -29.09 -3.94
N ALA A 108 -4.38 -30.25 -4.57
CA ALA A 108 -5.67 -30.85 -4.84
C ALA A 108 -6.37 -31.31 -3.54
N GLN A 109 -5.60 -31.72 -2.53
CA GLN A 109 -6.13 -32.11 -1.21
C GLN A 109 -6.60 -30.93 -0.34
N GLY A 110 -6.29 -29.69 -0.73
CA GLY A 110 -6.78 -28.50 -0.04
C GLY A 110 -5.84 -27.30 -0.11
N LYS A 111 -5.81 -26.49 0.95
CA LYS A 111 -4.96 -25.29 1.03
C LYS A 111 -3.79 -25.58 1.97
N PRO A 112 -2.64 -26.11 1.49
CA PRO A 112 -1.48 -26.41 2.33
C PRO A 112 -0.78 -25.11 2.77
N ARG A 113 -1.33 -24.46 3.81
CA ARG A 113 -0.92 -23.12 4.25
C ARG A 113 0.57 -23.02 4.56
N LYS A 114 1.12 -24.03 5.24
CA LYS A 114 2.55 -24.09 5.59
C LYS A 114 3.43 -24.09 4.34
N LEU A 115 3.12 -24.93 3.33
CA LEU A 115 3.84 -24.95 2.07
C LEU A 115 3.82 -23.58 1.37
N PHE A 116 2.65 -22.92 1.30
CA PHE A 116 2.53 -21.59 0.69
C PHE A 116 3.35 -20.53 1.43
N GLN A 117 3.35 -20.59 2.77
CA GLN A 117 4.13 -19.69 3.60
C GLN A 117 5.64 -19.92 3.41
N ASP A 118 6.09 -21.17 3.46
CA ASP A 118 7.50 -21.55 3.36
C ASP A 118 8.07 -21.16 1.98
N ILE A 119 7.39 -21.52 0.88
CA ILE A 119 7.80 -21.13 -0.48
C ILE A 119 7.75 -19.61 -0.65
N GLY A 120 6.68 -18.98 -0.14
CA GLY A 120 6.51 -17.54 -0.19
C GLY A 120 7.64 -16.78 0.50
N GLN A 121 8.12 -17.25 1.65
CA GLN A 121 9.23 -16.62 2.38
C GLN A 121 10.58 -16.96 1.76
N LEU A 122 10.79 -18.21 1.34
CA LEU A 122 12.05 -18.63 0.74
C LEU A 122 12.37 -17.82 -0.52
N LEU A 123 11.42 -17.67 -1.45
CA LEU A 123 11.67 -16.95 -2.69
C LEU A 123 11.91 -15.44 -2.46
N ARG A 124 11.36 -14.87 -1.38
CA ARG A 124 11.66 -13.48 -0.97
C ARG A 124 13.10 -13.29 -0.51
N GLN A 125 13.79 -14.34 -0.06
CA GLN A 125 15.21 -14.24 0.32
C GLN A 125 16.11 -14.00 -0.90
N TYR A 126 15.70 -14.47 -2.08
CA TYR A 126 16.41 -14.25 -3.34
C TYR A 126 16.02 -12.93 -4.00
N ASP A 127 14.73 -12.58 -3.95
CA ASP A 127 14.21 -11.33 -4.46
C ASP A 127 13.04 -10.86 -3.58
N PRO A 128 13.25 -9.86 -2.71
CA PRO A 128 12.20 -9.35 -1.82
C PRO A 128 10.92 -8.92 -2.54
N ASP A 129 11.04 -8.52 -3.81
CA ASP A 129 9.93 -8.02 -4.64
C ASP A 129 9.39 -9.08 -5.62
N VAL A 130 9.77 -10.35 -5.52
CA VAL A 130 9.37 -11.41 -6.47
C VAL A 130 7.85 -11.46 -6.70
N TRP A 131 7.05 -11.40 -5.63
CA TRP A 131 5.59 -11.47 -5.72
C TRP A 131 4.98 -10.15 -6.18
N VAL A 132 5.63 -9.02 -5.88
CA VAL A 132 5.23 -7.70 -6.38
C VAL A 132 5.42 -7.65 -7.90
N LYS A 133 6.59 -8.07 -8.38
CA LYS A 133 6.92 -8.14 -9.80
C LYS A 133 5.95 -9.07 -10.54
N TYR A 134 5.68 -10.26 -9.98
CA TYR A 134 4.72 -11.20 -10.54
C TYR A 134 3.32 -10.58 -10.70
N VAL A 135 2.75 -9.99 -9.65
CA VAL A 135 1.41 -9.39 -9.72
C VAL A 135 1.37 -8.23 -10.70
N LEU A 136 2.36 -7.35 -10.69
CA LEU A 136 2.40 -6.22 -11.61
C LEU A 136 2.53 -6.67 -13.07
N HIS A 137 3.29 -7.73 -13.34
CA HIS A 137 3.38 -8.34 -14.67
C HIS A 137 2.02 -8.88 -15.12
N GLN A 138 1.36 -9.68 -14.28
CA GLN A 138 0.03 -10.22 -14.56
C GLN A 138 -1.00 -9.12 -14.82
N MET A 139 -0.95 -8.03 -14.04
CA MET A 139 -1.81 -6.86 -14.27
C MET A 139 -1.52 -6.16 -15.60
N ASP A 140 -0.27 -6.12 -16.05
CA ASP A 140 0.09 -5.51 -17.32
C ASP A 140 -0.31 -6.41 -18.52
N GLU A 141 -0.26 -7.73 -18.36
CA GLU A 141 -0.71 -8.71 -19.37
C GLU A 141 -2.24 -8.78 -19.52
N THR A 142 -2.98 -8.54 -18.44
CA THR A 142 -4.46 -8.70 -18.42
C THR A 142 -5.19 -7.46 -18.97
N LYS A 143 -4.51 -6.35 -19.27
CA LYS A 143 -5.14 -5.07 -19.65
C LYS A 143 -5.71 -5.04 -21.06
N PRO A 144 -6.84 -4.32 -21.23
CA PRO A 144 -6.76 -2.97 -21.77
C PRO A 144 -6.76 -1.90 -20.66
N VAL A 145 -6.33 -0.68 -20.99
CA VAL A 145 -5.96 0.44 -20.09
C VAL A 145 -7.10 0.95 -19.15
N TRP A 146 -8.28 0.33 -19.17
CA TRP A 146 -9.54 0.86 -18.65
C TRP A 146 -10.14 0.10 -17.45
N ASP A 147 -9.57 -1.04 -17.02
CA ASP A 147 -10.20 -1.86 -15.99
C ASP A 147 -9.83 -1.47 -14.54
N ASN A 148 -10.84 -1.48 -13.68
CA ASN A 148 -10.68 -1.35 -12.23
C ASN A 148 -9.94 -2.59 -11.68
N ALA A 149 -9.01 -2.42 -10.74
CA ALA A 149 -8.23 -3.50 -10.18
C ALA A 149 -8.23 -3.47 -8.64
N VAL A 150 -8.33 -4.65 -8.02
CA VAL A 150 -8.23 -4.81 -6.57
C VAL A 150 -7.16 -5.83 -6.21
N ILE A 151 -6.17 -5.43 -5.40
CA ILE A 151 -5.22 -6.35 -4.76
C ILE A 151 -5.70 -6.66 -3.34
N THR A 152 -5.85 -7.94 -3.01
CA THR A 152 -6.64 -8.37 -1.83
C THR A 152 -5.83 -8.68 -0.57
N ASP A 153 -4.52 -8.84 -0.68
CA ASP A 153 -3.68 -9.39 0.38
C ASP A 153 -2.41 -8.58 0.65
N LEU A 154 -2.51 -7.24 0.65
CA LEU A 154 -1.41 -6.36 1.05
C LEU A 154 -1.01 -6.61 2.51
N ARG A 155 0.25 -7.04 2.73
CA ARG A 155 0.78 -7.41 4.04
C ARG A 155 2.15 -6.81 4.33
N GLN A 156 3.00 -6.59 3.33
CA GLN A 156 4.40 -6.23 3.53
C GLN A 156 4.71 -4.76 3.17
N PRO A 157 5.71 -4.13 3.83
CA PRO A 157 6.05 -2.73 3.56
C PRO A 157 6.52 -2.46 2.12
N ASN A 158 7.21 -3.41 1.48
CA ASN A 158 7.63 -3.28 0.09
C ASN A 158 6.44 -3.37 -0.88
N GLU A 159 5.48 -4.28 -0.62
CA GLU A 159 4.20 -4.34 -1.34
C GLU A 159 3.47 -2.99 -1.23
N TYR A 160 3.34 -2.43 -0.02
CA TYR A 160 2.70 -1.14 0.21
C TYR A 160 3.37 -0.03 -0.61
N THR A 161 4.70 0.03 -0.55
CA THR A 161 5.49 1.06 -1.25
C THR A 161 5.32 0.95 -2.77
N ALA A 162 5.41 -0.26 -3.31
CA ALA A 162 5.23 -0.51 -4.74
C ALA A 162 3.83 -0.11 -5.23
N LEU A 163 2.79 -0.45 -4.47
CA LEU A 163 1.41 -0.11 -4.82
C LEU A 163 1.13 1.40 -4.74
N LYS A 164 1.63 2.11 -3.71
CA LYS A 164 1.55 3.59 -3.68
C LYS A 164 2.23 4.21 -4.90
N ASN A 165 3.42 3.73 -5.27
CA ASN A 165 4.15 4.23 -6.44
C ASN A 165 3.41 3.95 -7.77
N LYS A 166 2.53 2.95 -7.81
CA LYS A 166 1.68 2.61 -8.97
C LYS A 166 0.29 3.28 -8.94
N GLY A 167 0.06 4.20 -7.99
CA GLY A 167 -1.17 4.97 -7.88
C GLY A 167 -2.34 4.22 -7.24
N PHE A 168 -2.08 3.18 -6.46
CA PHE A 168 -3.14 2.50 -5.71
C PHE A 168 -3.62 3.34 -4.52
N TYR A 169 -4.93 3.30 -4.32
CA TYR A 169 -5.56 3.67 -3.06
C TYR A 169 -5.45 2.49 -2.08
N ILE A 170 -4.92 2.76 -0.89
CA ILE A 170 -4.78 1.77 0.17
C ILE A 170 -6.00 1.87 1.07
N VAL A 171 -6.75 0.78 1.14
CA VAL A 171 -8.01 0.69 1.87
C VAL A 171 -7.85 -0.37 2.95
N ARG A 172 -8.05 0.02 4.20
CA ARG A 172 -8.03 -0.91 5.32
C ARG A 172 -9.43 -1.34 5.69
N VAL A 173 -9.59 -2.64 5.96
CA VAL A 173 -10.82 -3.21 6.51
C VAL A 173 -10.53 -3.68 7.92
N ASN A 174 -11.12 -3.00 8.89
CA ASN A 174 -11.03 -3.30 10.31
C ASN A 174 -12.29 -4.04 10.79
N ALA A 175 -12.10 -4.84 11.83
CA ALA A 175 -13.16 -5.25 12.73
C ALA A 175 -12.54 -5.44 14.11
N ASP A 176 -13.34 -5.30 15.15
CA ASP A 176 -12.89 -5.47 16.52
C ASP A 176 -12.30 -6.88 16.71
N ASP A 177 -11.23 -6.99 17.50
CA ASP A 177 -10.52 -8.25 17.67
C ASP A 177 -11.48 -9.37 18.18
N TYR A 178 -12.43 -9.01 19.05
CA TYR A 178 -13.50 -9.93 19.50
C TYR A 178 -14.39 -10.41 18.35
N VAL A 179 -14.81 -9.50 17.45
CA VAL A 179 -15.64 -9.86 16.29
C VAL A 179 -14.87 -10.75 15.32
N CYS A 180 -13.59 -10.44 15.08
CA CYS A 180 -12.71 -11.29 14.28
C CYS A 180 -12.58 -12.69 14.89
N TYR A 181 -12.37 -12.78 16.20
CA TYR A 181 -12.25 -14.04 16.94
C TYR A 181 -13.52 -14.89 16.83
N GLN A 182 -14.70 -14.30 17.03
CA GLN A 182 -15.98 -15.02 16.86
C GLN A 182 -16.15 -15.58 15.44
N ARG A 183 -15.72 -14.84 14.42
CA ARG A 183 -15.75 -15.30 13.02
C ARG A 183 -14.74 -16.42 12.73
N MET A 184 -13.60 -16.44 13.42
CA MET A 184 -12.64 -17.56 13.33
C MET A 184 -13.22 -18.84 13.90
N LEU A 185 -13.81 -18.76 15.10
CA LEU A 185 -14.48 -19.90 15.74
C LEU A 185 -15.62 -20.44 14.88
N ALA A 186 -16.49 -19.57 14.38
CA ALA A 186 -17.62 -19.95 13.54
C ALA A 186 -17.21 -20.62 12.22
N ALA A 187 -16.01 -20.30 11.72
CA ALA A 187 -15.49 -20.91 10.49
C ALA A 187 -14.73 -22.23 10.73
N GLY A 188 -14.62 -22.68 11.98
CA GLY A 188 -13.86 -23.87 12.34
C GLY A 188 -12.36 -23.72 12.13
N ASP A 189 -11.83 -22.49 12.16
CA ASP A 189 -10.39 -22.30 12.05
C ASP A 189 -9.69 -22.79 13.33
N HIS A 190 -8.72 -23.69 13.20
CA HIS A 190 -7.89 -24.14 14.31
C HIS A 190 -6.63 -23.27 14.41
N PHE A 191 -6.48 -22.54 15.50
CA PHE A 191 -5.29 -21.74 15.79
C PHE A 191 -4.75 -22.03 17.19
N THR A 192 -3.43 -22.00 17.31
CA THR A 192 -2.74 -21.91 18.59
C THR A 192 -2.85 -20.48 19.13
N GLN A 193 -2.77 -20.31 20.46
CA GLN A 193 -2.78 -18.99 21.09
C GLN A 193 -1.64 -18.09 20.55
N ALA A 194 -0.46 -18.68 20.27
CA ALA A 194 0.66 -17.97 19.67
C ALA A 194 0.36 -17.47 18.23
N GLU A 195 -0.41 -18.21 17.43
CA GLU A 195 -0.85 -17.75 16.11
C GLU A 195 -1.85 -16.60 16.22
N VAL A 196 -2.72 -16.60 17.23
CA VAL A 196 -3.63 -15.48 17.52
C VAL A 196 -2.84 -14.23 17.93
N ASP A 197 -1.86 -14.38 18.82
CA ASP A 197 -1.04 -13.27 19.29
C ASP A 197 -0.14 -12.72 18.16
N HIS A 198 0.46 -13.58 17.33
CA HIS A 198 1.26 -13.17 16.18
C HIS A 198 0.42 -12.52 15.06
N VAL A 199 -0.90 -12.77 15.02
CA VAL A 199 -1.86 -12.05 14.17
C VAL A 199 -2.09 -10.61 14.67
N THR A 200 -1.91 -10.32 15.96
CA THR A 200 -2.05 -8.96 16.49
C THR A 200 -0.91 -8.02 16.05
N GLU A 201 0.30 -8.56 15.84
CA GLU A 201 1.47 -7.84 15.30
C GLU A 201 1.47 -7.76 13.77
N SER A 202 0.48 -7.07 13.22
CA SER A 202 0.35 -6.95 11.77
C SER A 202 0.70 -5.55 11.26
N HIS A 203 1.70 -5.46 10.39
CA HIS A 203 2.14 -4.21 9.72
C HIS A 203 0.99 -3.38 9.12
N HIS A 204 -0.14 -4.01 8.74
CA HIS A 204 -1.32 -3.31 8.23
C HIS A 204 -1.90 -2.26 9.18
N ARG A 205 -1.69 -2.37 10.50
CA ARG A 205 -2.17 -1.39 11.48
C ARG A 205 -1.45 -0.04 11.36
N TYR A 206 -0.22 -0.04 10.83
CA TYR A 206 0.64 1.16 10.75
C TYR A 206 0.70 1.81 9.38
N TYR A 207 0.09 1.20 8.35
CA TYR A 207 0.02 1.84 7.04
C TYR A 207 -0.81 3.12 7.10
N ARG A 208 -0.33 4.15 6.40
CA ARG A 208 -1.15 5.31 6.07
C ARG A 208 -2.13 4.87 4.99
N VAL A 209 -3.41 4.91 5.31
CA VAL A 209 -4.48 4.46 4.42
C VAL A 209 -5.23 5.65 3.84
N ASP A 210 -5.76 5.47 2.64
CA ASP A 210 -6.63 6.44 1.98
C ASP A 210 -8.08 6.31 2.51
N PHE A 211 -8.51 5.09 2.86
CA PHE A 211 -9.80 4.82 3.51
C PHE A 211 -9.68 3.74 4.59
N ASP A 212 -10.52 3.85 5.60
CA ASP A 212 -10.63 2.90 6.71
C ASP A 212 -12.09 2.46 6.86
N LEU A 213 -12.37 1.18 6.57
CA LEU A 213 -13.70 0.58 6.58
C LEU A 213 -13.87 -0.26 7.85
N TYR A 214 -15.02 -0.16 8.51
CA TYR A 214 -15.29 -0.83 9.78
C TYR A 214 -16.41 -1.86 9.66
N ASN A 215 -16.07 -3.13 9.88
CA ASN A 215 -16.96 -4.28 9.80
C ASN A 215 -17.36 -4.81 11.18
N ASN A 216 -17.92 -3.91 12.01
CA ASN A 216 -18.40 -4.19 13.37
C ASN A 216 -19.92 -4.32 13.47
N SER A 217 -20.64 -4.15 12.36
CA SER A 217 -22.11 -4.17 12.30
C SER A 217 -22.57 -5.21 11.29
N THR A 218 -23.64 -4.92 10.55
CA THR A 218 -24.17 -5.77 9.48
C THR A 218 -23.33 -5.66 8.21
N ILE A 219 -23.43 -6.68 7.36
CA ILE A 219 -22.76 -6.65 6.06
C ILE A 219 -23.26 -5.51 5.16
N GLY A 220 -24.54 -5.14 5.28
CA GLY A 220 -25.12 -4.02 4.54
C GLY A 220 -24.47 -2.68 4.88
N GLU A 221 -24.05 -2.49 6.14
CA GLU A 221 -23.32 -1.29 6.55
C GLU A 221 -21.90 -1.27 5.95
N LEU A 222 -21.22 -2.42 5.91
CA LEU A 222 -19.92 -2.51 5.24
C LEU A 222 -20.03 -2.17 3.75
N TYR A 223 -21.07 -2.68 3.07
CA TYR A 223 -21.33 -2.36 1.67
C TYR A 223 -21.64 -0.88 1.45
N ARG A 224 -22.38 -0.22 2.34
CA ARG A 224 -22.59 1.24 2.27
C ARG A 224 -21.28 2.03 2.35
N GLN A 225 -20.35 1.61 3.22
CA GLN A 225 -19.04 2.26 3.32
C GLN A 225 -18.22 2.06 2.03
N VAL A 226 -18.26 0.86 1.43
CA VAL A 226 -17.62 0.60 0.13
C VAL A 226 -18.24 1.46 -0.98
N ASP A 227 -19.56 1.58 -1.02
CA ASP A 227 -20.27 2.41 -2.00
C ASP A 227 -19.87 3.88 -1.90
N GLN A 228 -19.77 4.41 -0.68
CA GLN A 228 -19.34 5.78 -0.44
C GLN A 228 -17.90 6.00 -0.88
N MET A 229 -17.00 5.08 -0.54
CA MET A 229 -15.59 5.12 -0.95
C MET A 229 -15.47 5.14 -2.48
N VAL A 230 -16.13 4.22 -3.18
CA VAL A 230 -16.07 4.15 -4.65
C VAL A 230 -16.64 5.43 -5.30
N ARG A 231 -17.72 5.99 -4.75
CA ARG A 231 -18.27 7.28 -5.23
C ARG A 231 -17.28 8.43 -5.06
N MET A 232 -16.61 8.52 -3.91
CA MET A 232 -15.59 9.55 -3.64
C MET A 232 -14.39 9.41 -4.57
N LEU A 233 -13.97 8.18 -4.86
CA LEU A 233 -12.84 7.89 -5.76
C LEU A 233 -13.18 8.10 -7.24
N GLY A 234 -14.40 7.76 -7.65
CA GLY A 234 -14.84 7.87 -9.05
C GLY A 234 -15.19 9.30 -9.49
N GLY A 235 -15.38 10.25 -8.57
CA GLY A 235 -15.72 11.64 -8.90
C GLY A 235 -17.17 11.85 -9.38
N TRP A 236 -18.09 10.92 -9.11
CA TRP A 236 -19.49 11.02 -9.52
C TRP A 236 -20.38 11.52 -8.38
N THR A 237 -20.82 12.77 -8.45
CA THR A 237 -22.06 13.23 -7.81
C THR A 237 -23.23 12.79 -8.68
N TRP A 238 -24.11 11.92 -8.19
CA TRP A 238 -25.41 11.75 -8.84
C TRP A 238 -26.12 13.10 -8.76
N GLY A 239 -26.46 13.66 -9.93
CA GLY A 239 -27.31 14.84 -10.01
C GLY A 239 -28.57 14.56 -9.22
N VAL A 240 -28.84 15.44 -8.26
CA VAL A 240 -30.05 15.47 -7.43
C VAL A 240 -31.27 15.62 -8.32
#